data_AF-A0A7X4IW31-F1
#
_entry.id   AF-A0A7X4IW31-F1
#
_cell.length_a   1.000
_cell.length_b   1.000
_cell.length_c   1.000
_cell.angle_alpha   90.00
_cell.angle_beta   90.00
_cell.angle_gamma   90.00
#
_symmetry.space_group_name_H-M   'P 1'
#
loop_
_entity.id
_entity.type
_entity.pdbx_description
1 polymer ?
#
loop_
_entity_poly.entity_id
_entity_poly.type
_entity_poly.pdbx_seq_one_letter_code
_entity_poly.pdbx_strand_id
1 'polypeptide(L)'
;MMRVIRVLFLGVLAVALITVAMANRGPLSVRLLPAEVSRLVGFDWEITLPTFVVLFAAGVIGLALGFLWEWLREHKHRARAASERKERQRLEQEFSKTGSSSASQDEVIEILEGR
;
A
#
# COMPACT_ATOMS: atom_id res chain seq x y z
N MET A 1 -28.40 -4.37 1.50
CA MET A 1 -27.99 -4.71 2.88
C MET A 1 -26.58 -4.23 3.23
N MET A 2 -25.52 -4.61 2.51
CA MET A 2 -24.13 -4.19 2.81
C MET A 2 -23.88 -2.67 2.79
N ARG A 3 -24.53 -1.93 1.87
CA ARG A 3 -24.44 -0.45 1.83
C ARG A 3 -25.05 0.20 3.07
N VAL A 4 -26.20 -0.29 3.53
CA VAL A 4 -26.88 0.25 4.72
C VAL A 4 -26.01 0.03 5.95
N ILE A 5 -25.51 -1.19 6.16
CA ILE A 5 -24.62 -1.52 7.29
C ILE A 5 -23.37 -0.64 7.27
N ARG A 6 -22.74 -0.46 6.10
CA ARG A 6 -21.57 0.41 5.95
C ARG A 6 -21.89 1.87 6.30
N VAL A 7 -23.00 2.40 5.81
CA VAL A 7 -23.43 3.78 6.10
C VAL A 7 -23.78 3.94 7.57
N LEU A 8 -24.45 2.96 8.18
CA LEU A 8 -24.78 2.96 9.61
C LEU A 8 -23.50 2.96 10.46
N PHE A 9 -22.53 2.09 10.11
CA PHE A 9 -21.22 2.06 10.74
C PHE A 9 -20.47 3.39 10.57
N LEU A 10 -20.44 3.95 9.37
CA LEU A 10 -19.82 5.26 9.11
C LEU A 10 -20.52 6.39 9.88
N GLY A 11 -21.83 6.33 10.01
CA GLY A 11 -22.64 7.29 10.77
C GLY A 11 -22.30 7.23 12.26
N VAL A 12 -22.26 6.03 12.84
CA VAL A 12 -21.85 5.83 14.25
C VAL A 12 -20.42 6.30 14.46
N LEU A 13 -19.50 5.94 13.55
CA LEU A 13 -18.11 6.40 13.59
C LEU A 13 -18.01 7.92 13.52
N ALA A 14 -18.76 8.57 12.63
CA ALA A 14 -18.78 10.03 12.49
C ALA A 14 -19.28 10.70 13.78
N VAL A 15 -20.37 10.21 14.37
CA VAL A 15 -20.89 10.72 15.65
C VAL A 15 -19.86 10.56 16.76
N ALA A 16 -19.17 9.41 16.84
CA ALA A 16 -18.11 9.18 17.82
C ALA A 16 -16.95 10.18 17.63
N LEU A 17 -16.48 10.37 16.38
CA LEU A 17 -15.41 11.32 16.08
C LEU A 17 -15.79 12.76 16.41
N ILE A 18 -17.02 13.19 16.09
CA ILE A 18 -17.53 14.52 16.44
C ILE A 18 -17.58 14.68 17.97
N THR A 19 -18.05 13.66 18.68
CA THR A 19 -18.11 13.68 20.15
C THR A 19 -16.72 13.84 20.75
N VAL A 20 -15.74 13.07 20.28
CA VAL A 20 -14.33 13.19 20.70
C VAL A 20 -13.80 14.58 20.36
N ALA A 21 -14.09 15.12 19.17
CA ALA A 21 -13.64 16.44 18.77
C ALA A 21 -14.20 17.55 19.68
N MET A 22 -15.49 17.47 19.99
CA MET A 22 -16.16 18.45 20.84
C MET A 22 -15.68 18.35 22.30
N ALA A 23 -15.41 17.14 22.80
CA ALA A 23 -14.82 16.92 24.11
C ALA A 23 -13.37 17.44 24.21
N ASN A 24 -12.60 17.32 23.11
CA ASN A 24 -11.20 17.70 23.04
C ASN A 24 -10.98 19.00 22.25
N ARG A 25 -11.85 19.99 22.47
CA ARG A 25 -11.75 21.33 21.88
C ARG A 25 -10.78 22.27 22.63
N GLY A 26 -10.17 21.79 23.71
CA GLY A 26 -9.24 22.56 24.52
C GLY A 26 -8.00 22.99 23.72
N PRO A 27 -7.44 24.18 24.00
CA PRO A 27 -6.23 24.66 23.34
C PRO A 27 -5.04 23.79 23.72
N LEU A 28 -4.29 23.34 22.72
CA LEU A 28 -3.03 22.63 22.86
C LEU A 28 -1.96 23.43 22.14
N SER A 29 -0.96 23.87 22.89
CA SER A 29 0.25 24.47 22.34
C SER A 29 1.22 23.40 21.89
N VAL A 30 1.60 23.43 20.62
CA VAL A 30 2.64 22.57 20.05
C VAL A 30 3.87 23.43 19.78
N ARG A 31 4.95 23.11 20.48
CA ARG A 31 6.28 23.72 20.27
C ARG A 31 7.14 22.76 19.48
N LEU A 32 7.81 23.24 18.43
CA LEU A 32 8.75 22.39 17.68
C LEU A 32 10.03 22.11 18.44
N LEU A 33 10.47 23.08 19.25
CA LEU A 33 11.73 23.02 19.96
C LEU A 33 11.50 23.18 21.47
N PRO A 34 12.28 22.48 22.31
CA PRO A 34 12.37 22.78 23.73
C PRO A 34 12.85 24.22 23.96
N ALA A 35 12.39 24.85 25.05
CA ALA A 35 12.66 26.27 25.33
C ALA A 35 14.15 26.61 25.48
N GLU A 36 14.96 25.63 25.85
CA GLU A 36 16.42 25.73 25.97
C GLU A 36 17.08 25.77 24.59
N VAL A 37 16.57 24.95 23.66
CA VAL A 37 17.07 24.87 22.28
C VAL A 37 16.62 26.08 21.47
N SER A 38 15.38 26.53 21.63
CA SER A 38 14.88 27.75 20.97
C SER A 38 15.75 28.97 21.29
N ARG A 39 16.19 29.09 22.55
CA ARG A 39 17.08 30.18 23.00
C ARG A 39 18.47 30.11 22.39
N LEU A 40 18.99 28.90 22.16
CA LEU A 40 20.30 28.70 21.56
C LEU A 40 20.30 28.98 20.06
N VAL A 41 19.24 28.57 19.36
CA VAL A 41 19.12 28.69 17.89
C VAL A 41 18.49 30.04 17.47
N GLY A 42 17.92 30.80 18.42
CA GLY A 42 17.21 32.05 18.15
C GLY A 42 15.91 31.86 17.38
N PHE A 43 15.38 30.63 17.33
CA PHE A 43 14.20 30.25 16.59
C PHE A 43 13.17 29.65 17.57
N ASP A 44 12.05 30.33 17.78
CA ASP A 44 10.94 29.83 18.59
C ASP A 44 9.68 29.76 17.74
N TRP A 45 9.22 28.53 17.46
CA TRP A 45 7.98 28.31 16.73
C TRP A 45 7.01 27.50 17.59
N GLU A 46 5.91 28.16 17.94
CA GLU A 46 4.79 27.62 18.69
C GLU A 46 3.50 27.87 17.92
N ILE A 47 2.63 26.86 17.88
CA ILE A 47 1.28 27.00 17.34
C ILE A 47 0.27 26.44 18.34
N THR A 48 -0.80 27.19 18.58
CA THR A 48 -1.88 26.77 19.46
C THR A 48 -3.07 26.37 18.62
N LEU A 49 -3.50 25.11 18.75
CA LEU A 49 -4.63 24.54 18.02
C LEU A 49 -5.51 23.74 18.98
N PRO A 50 -6.79 23.50 18.67
CA PRO A 50 -7.60 22.56 19.45
C PRO A 50 -6.98 21.16 19.44
N THR A 51 -7.06 20.49 20.59
CA THR A 51 -6.43 19.16 20.80
C THR A 51 -6.88 18.13 19.76
N PHE A 52 -8.16 18.13 19.38
CA PHE A 52 -8.69 17.19 18.38
C PHE A 52 -8.02 17.35 16.99
N VAL A 53 -7.62 18.56 16.61
CA VAL A 53 -6.95 18.82 15.32
C VAL A 53 -5.62 18.10 15.29
N VAL A 54 -4.84 18.24 16.37
CA VAL A 54 -3.53 17.58 16.51
C VAL A 54 -3.69 16.06 16.54
N LEU A 55 -4.67 15.56 17.30
CA LEU A 55 -4.93 14.13 17.43
C LEU A 55 -5.31 13.49 16.08
N PHE A 56 -6.24 14.11 15.34
CA PHE A 56 -6.66 13.59 14.03
C PHE A 56 -5.55 13.74 12.99
N ALA A 57 -4.82 14.85 12.96
CA ALA A 57 -3.69 15.03 12.05
C ALA A 57 -2.60 13.98 12.30
N ALA A 58 -2.25 13.73 13.58
CA ALA A 58 -1.30 12.68 13.94
C ALA A 58 -1.78 11.29 13.51
N GLY A 59 -3.07 10.99 13.67
CA GLY A 59 -3.67 9.74 13.19
C GLY A 59 -3.58 9.58 11.68
N VAL A 60 -3.92 10.62 10.92
CA VAL A 60 -3.84 10.62 9.45
C VAL A 60 -2.39 10.49 8.98
N ILE A 61 -1.47 11.24 9.58
CA ILE A 61 -0.04 11.16 9.26
C ILE A 61 0.51 9.77 9.60
N GLY A 62 0.16 9.21 10.76
CA GLY A 62 0.56 7.87 11.17
C GLY A 62 0.05 6.81 10.20
N LEU A 63 -1.20 6.92 9.74
CA LEU A 63 -1.76 6.03 8.73
C LEU A 63 -1.05 6.17 7.38
N ALA A 64 -0.77 7.41 6.95
CA ALA A 64 -0.04 7.68 5.70
C ALA A 64 1.39 7.13 5.76
N LEU A 65 2.09 7.29 6.88
CA LEU A 65 3.41 6.72 7.11
C LEU A 65 3.37 5.19 7.17
N GLY A 66 2.36 4.61 7.82
CA GLY A 66 2.15 3.16 7.83
C GLY A 66 1.92 2.61 6.42
N PHE A 67 1.11 3.30 5.62
CA PHE A 67 0.89 2.95 4.21
C PHE A 67 2.16 3.13 3.38
N LEU A 68 2.93 4.19 3.60
CA LEU A 68 4.22 4.44 2.92
C LEU A 68 5.24 3.34 3.26
N TRP A 69 5.30 2.93 4.51
CA TRP A 69 6.16 1.83 4.97
C TRP A 69 5.76 0.50 4.33
N GLU A 70 4.46 0.20 4.33
CA GLU A 70 3.91 -0.99 3.67
C GLU A 70 4.20 -0.98 2.17
N TRP A 71 4.08 0.17 1.52
CA TRP A 71 4.41 0.34 0.10
C TRP A 71 5.91 0.13 -0.17
N LEU A 72 6.80 0.71 0.64
CA LEU A 72 8.26 0.49 0.53
C LEU A 72 8.62 -0.99 0.78
N ARG A 73 7.93 -1.65 1.70
CA ARG A 73 8.10 -3.07 2.01
C ARG A 73 7.67 -3.95 0.82
N GLU A 74 6.50 -3.67 0.24
CA GLU A 74 5.90 -4.41 -0.88
C GLU A 74 6.68 -4.21 -2.20
N HIS A 75 7.33 -3.05 -2.39
CA HIS A 75 8.08 -2.74 -3.61
C HIS A 75 9.23 -3.71 -3.90
N LYS A 76 9.76 -4.38 -2.87
CA LYS A 76 10.84 -5.36 -3.01
C LYS A 76 10.39 -6.66 -3.69
N HIS A 77 9.09 -6.98 -3.71
CA HIS A 77 8.56 -8.20 -4.33
C HIS A 77 8.09 -8.03 -5.78
N ARG A 78 7.72 -6.80 -6.18
CA ARG A 78 7.27 -6.52 -7.55
C ARG A 78 8.37 -6.69 -8.60
N ALA A 79 9.64 -6.56 -8.21
CA ALA A 79 10.78 -6.84 -9.09
C ALA A 79 10.89 -8.33 -9.48
N ARG A 80 10.50 -9.27 -8.60
CA ARG A 80 10.57 -10.72 -8.87
C ARG A 80 9.39 -11.22 -9.70
N ALA A 81 8.21 -10.66 -9.52
CA ALA A 81 7.04 -11.03 -10.33
C ALA A 81 7.17 -10.61 -11.81
N ALA A 82 7.90 -9.53 -12.09
CA ALA A 82 8.19 -9.08 -13.45
C ALA A 82 9.27 -9.94 -14.14
N SER A 83 10.28 -10.43 -13.39
CA SER A 83 11.29 -11.35 -13.94
C SER A 83 10.71 -12.73 -14.22
N GLU A 84 9.92 -13.29 -13.29
CA GLU A 84 9.32 -14.62 -13.47
C GLU A 84 8.28 -14.66 -14.61
N ARG A 85 7.51 -13.58 -14.83
CA ARG A 85 6.59 -13.50 -15.98
C ARG A 85 7.33 -13.49 -17.32
N LYS A 86 8.48 -12.80 -17.40
CA LYS A 86 9.32 -12.80 -18.61
C LYS A 86 9.95 -14.16 -18.85
N GLU A 87 10.38 -14.84 -17.80
CA GLU A 87 11.03 -16.15 -17.90
C GLU A 87 10.03 -17.24 -18.32
N ARG A 88 8.80 -17.22 -17.79
CA ARG A 88 7.73 -18.12 -18.26
C ARG A 88 7.31 -17.88 -19.71
N GLN A 89 7.20 -16.62 -20.14
CA GLN A 89 6.90 -16.30 -21.54
C GLN A 89 8.02 -16.76 -22.50
N ARG A 90 9.28 -16.71 -22.06
CA ARG A 90 10.41 -17.21 -22.86
C ARG A 90 10.37 -18.73 -22.99
N LEU A 91 10.10 -19.43 -21.88
CA LEU A 91 9.96 -20.88 -21.87
C LEU A 91 8.76 -21.36 -22.71
N GLU A 92 7.61 -20.69 -22.66
CA GLU A 92 6.45 -21.02 -23.53
C GLU A 92 6.74 -20.79 -25.03
N GLN A 93 7.52 -19.76 -25.36
CA GLN A 93 7.97 -19.50 -26.74
C GLN A 93 9.01 -20.53 -27.21
N GLU A 94 9.83 -21.06 -26.32
CA GLU A 94 10.79 -22.12 -26.64
C GLU A 94 10.07 -23.48 -26.79
N PHE A 95 9.12 -23.81 -25.91
CA PHE A 95 8.29 -25.01 -26.04
C PHE A 95 7.40 -25.00 -27.29
N SER A 96 6.86 -23.85 -27.69
CA SER A 96 6.07 -23.75 -28.94
C SER A 96 6.94 -23.87 -30.21
N LYS A 97 8.21 -23.47 -30.16
CA LYS A 97 9.17 -23.67 -31.27
C LYS A 97 9.71 -25.10 -31.34
N THR A 98 9.80 -25.80 -30.21
CA THR A 98 10.18 -27.22 -30.18
C THR A 98 8.98 -28.15 -30.48
N GLY A 99 7.75 -27.73 -30.15
CA GLY A 99 6.52 -28.44 -30.50
C GLY A 99 6.23 -28.53 -32.01
N SER A 100 6.82 -27.66 -32.84
CA SER A 100 6.76 -27.80 -34.30
C SER A 100 7.73 -28.86 -34.86
N SER A 101 8.58 -29.47 -34.04
CA SER A 101 9.40 -30.63 -34.43
C SER A 101 8.75 -31.98 -34.09
N SER A 102 7.56 -32.01 -33.48
CA SER A 102 6.80 -33.26 -33.33
C SER A 102 6.12 -33.70 -34.64
N ALA A 103 5.93 -32.78 -35.59
CA ALA A 103 5.40 -33.11 -36.92
C ALA A 103 6.32 -34.07 -37.70
N SER A 104 7.62 -34.07 -37.42
CA SER A 104 8.57 -35.03 -38.03
C SER A 104 8.67 -36.36 -37.28
N GLN A 105 8.08 -36.49 -36.08
CA GLN A 105 8.06 -37.75 -35.35
C GLN A 105 6.80 -38.56 -35.69
N ASP A 106 5.68 -37.90 -35.97
CA ASP A 106 4.44 -38.54 -36.44
C ASP A 106 4.60 -39.15 -37.84
N GLU A 107 5.34 -38.50 -38.75
CA GLU A 107 5.61 -39.04 -40.10
C GLU A 107 6.46 -40.33 -40.07
N VAL A 108 7.34 -40.48 -39.09
CA VAL A 108 8.19 -41.68 -38.95
C VAL A 108 7.41 -42.86 -38.35
N ILE A 109 6.43 -42.61 -37.47
CA ILE A 109 5.56 -43.67 -36.93
C ILE A 109 4.59 -44.16 -38.01
N GLU A 110 4.07 -43.26 -38.85
CA GLU A 110 3.16 -43.62 -39.95
C GLU A 110 3.85 -44.48 -41.04
N ILE A 111 5.14 -44.23 -41.31
CA ILE A 111 5.95 -45.05 -42.23
C ILE A 111 6.29 -46.43 -41.63
N LEU A 112 6.32 -46.58 -40.30
CA LEU A 112 6.64 -47.85 -39.64
C LEU A 112 5.41 -48.75 -39.41
N GLU A 113 4.21 -48.20 -39.24
CA GLU A 113 2.96 -48.96 -39.11
C GLU A 113 2.31 -49.32 -40.46
N GLY A 114 2.71 -48.66 -41.55
CA GLY A 114 2.20 -48.87 -42.90
C GLY A 114 2.78 -50.07 -43.66
N ARG A 115 3.00 -51.23 -43.02
CA ARG A 115 3.41 -52.47 -43.72
C ARG A 115 2.74 -53.73 -43.20
#